data_AF-A0A2S7PSX6-F1
#
_entry.id   AF-A0A2S7PSX6-F1
#
_cell.length_a   1.000
_cell.length_b   1.000
_cell.length_c   1.000
_cell.angle_alpha   90.00
_cell.angle_beta   90.00
_cell.angle_gamma   90.00
#
_symmetry.space_group_name_H-M   'P 1'
#
loop_
_entity.id
_entity.type
_entity.pdbx_description
1 polymer ?
#
loop_
_entity_poly.entity_id
_entity_poly.type
_entity_poly.pdbx_seq_one_letter_code
_entity_poly.pdbx_strand_id
1 'polypeptide(L)'
;MKFSPQLIAVALFIASTSATAIPQEDACLTKDALCAGIAGSVGKCCKGLTCKYKFADYATCVPDKKCLAEGATCESIIGPLGTCCTGKCTFVANDLSICKSRDY
;
A
#
# COMPACT_ATOMS: atom_id res chain seq x y z
N MET A 1 2.19 -57.30 15.11
CA MET A 1 2.12 -55.84 14.86
C MET A 1 1.13 -55.62 13.73
N LYS A 2 0.07 -54.85 13.95
CA LYS A 2 -1.11 -54.77 13.07
C LYS A 2 -1.16 -53.38 12.45
N PHE A 3 -0.95 -53.30 11.14
CA PHE A 3 -1.09 -52.07 10.35
C PHE A 3 -2.59 -51.85 10.06
N SER A 4 -3.11 -50.72 10.55
CA SER A 4 -4.44 -50.21 10.19
C SER A 4 -4.25 -48.91 9.41
N PRO A 5 -4.65 -48.82 8.13
CA PRO A 5 -4.67 -47.56 7.41
C PRO A 5 -5.99 -46.87 7.72
N GLN A 6 -5.96 -45.83 8.55
CA GLN A 6 -7.14 -44.98 8.74
C GLN A 6 -6.97 -43.72 7.91
N LEU A 7 -7.91 -43.60 6.98
CA LEU A 7 -8.09 -42.57 5.99
C LEU A 7 -8.15 -41.16 6.60
N ILE A 8 -7.49 -40.24 5.90
CA ILE A 8 -7.97 -38.91 5.50
C ILE A 8 -8.68 -38.08 6.58
N ALA A 9 -7.99 -37.03 7.03
CA ALA A 9 -8.60 -35.73 7.26
C ALA A 9 -7.55 -34.63 7.06
N VAL A 10 -7.32 -34.25 5.79
CA VAL A 10 -6.75 -32.93 5.50
C VAL A 10 -7.82 -31.93 5.89
N ALA A 11 -7.73 -31.43 7.13
CA ALA A 11 -8.54 -30.30 7.57
C ALA A 11 -7.98 -29.03 6.89
N LEU A 12 -8.44 -28.78 5.67
CA LEU A 12 -8.36 -27.48 5.02
C LEU A 12 -9.15 -26.50 5.91
N PHE A 13 -8.47 -25.82 6.82
CA PHE A 13 -9.01 -24.62 7.46
C PHE A 13 -8.96 -23.48 6.45
N ILE A 14 -9.89 -23.50 5.49
CA ILE A 14 -10.25 -22.32 4.72
C ILE A 14 -11.02 -21.45 5.71
N ALA A 15 -10.32 -20.52 6.35
CA ALA A 15 -10.98 -19.44 7.07
C ALA A 15 -11.81 -18.69 6.04
N SER A 16 -13.12 -18.91 6.07
CA SER A 16 -14.13 -18.20 5.30
C SER A 16 -14.09 -16.74 5.68
N THR A 17 -13.19 -15.96 5.09
CA THR A 17 -13.43 -14.53 4.96
C THR A 17 -14.58 -14.42 3.98
N SER A 18 -15.78 -14.15 4.51
CA SER A 18 -16.90 -13.69 3.71
C SER A 18 -16.41 -12.52 2.87
N ALA A 19 -16.16 -12.78 1.60
CA ALA A 19 -16.07 -11.73 0.59
C ALA A 19 -17.49 -11.16 0.52
N THR A 20 -17.76 -10.16 1.36
CA THR A 20 -18.86 -9.26 1.12
C THR A 20 -18.52 -8.59 -0.20
N ALA A 21 -19.17 -9.05 -1.26
CA ALA A 21 -19.28 -8.32 -2.51
C ALA A 21 -20.05 -7.05 -2.21
N ILE A 22 -19.33 -6.03 -1.72
CA ILE A 22 -19.82 -4.67 -1.60
C ILE A 22 -20.05 -4.19 -3.05
N PRO A 23 -21.24 -3.66 -3.39
CA PRO A 23 -21.52 -3.19 -4.75
C PRO A 23 -20.41 -2.22 -5.19
N GLN A 24 -19.66 -2.63 -6.21
CA GLN A 24 -18.34 -2.11 -6.54
C GLN A 24 -18.39 -1.04 -7.64
N GLU A 25 -19.48 -0.27 -7.75
CA GLU A 25 -19.62 0.73 -8.82
C GLU A 25 -19.37 2.19 -8.38
N ASP A 26 -19.32 2.52 -7.09
CA ASP A 26 -18.96 3.89 -6.62
C ASP A 26 -18.12 3.92 -5.32
N ALA A 27 -17.65 2.76 -4.85
CA ALA A 27 -16.84 2.68 -3.63
C ALA A 27 -15.38 3.08 -3.94
N CYS A 28 -15.09 4.36 -3.81
CA CYS A 28 -13.73 4.89 -3.86
C CYS A 28 -13.02 4.76 -2.50
N LEU A 29 -11.69 4.62 -2.53
CA LEU A 29 -10.87 4.48 -1.33
C LEU A 29 -10.76 5.85 -0.61
N THR A 30 -11.08 5.86 0.68
CA THR A 30 -11.03 7.04 1.54
C THR A 30 -9.59 7.36 1.99
N LYS A 31 -9.40 8.49 2.67
CA LYS A 31 -8.08 8.96 3.11
C LYS A 31 -7.36 7.90 3.96
N ASP A 32 -6.06 7.74 3.74
CA ASP A 32 -5.15 6.77 4.36
C ASP A 32 -5.47 5.29 4.06
N ALA A 33 -6.49 4.99 3.25
CA ALA A 33 -6.75 3.63 2.77
C ALA A 33 -5.67 3.16 1.80
N LEU A 34 -5.34 1.87 1.85
CA LEU A 34 -4.33 1.25 1.00
C LEU A 34 -4.86 1.13 -0.44
N CYS A 35 -4.12 1.71 -1.39
CA CYS A 35 -4.53 1.80 -2.80
C CYS A 35 -3.64 1.02 -3.76
N ALA A 36 -2.40 0.75 -3.37
CA ALA A 36 -1.52 -0.20 -4.06
C ALA A 36 -0.51 -0.80 -3.09
N GLY A 37 -0.04 -2.01 -3.37
CA GLY A 37 1.04 -2.66 -2.65
C GLY A 37 1.83 -3.60 -3.54
N ILE A 38 2.64 -4.48 -2.94
CA ILE A 38 3.44 -5.49 -3.63
C ILE A 38 2.57 -6.39 -4.53
N ALA A 39 1.35 -6.71 -4.08
CA ALA A 39 0.38 -7.52 -4.83
C ALA A 39 -0.35 -6.77 -5.95
N GLY A 40 -0.05 -5.48 -6.18
CA GLY A 40 -0.67 -4.64 -7.20
C GLY A 40 -1.68 -3.64 -6.66
N SER A 41 -2.51 -3.11 -7.55
CA SER A 41 -3.52 -2.08 -7.26
C SER A 41 -4.70 -2.66 -6.48
N VAL A 42 -5.10 -1.99 -5.40
CA VAL A 42 -6.22 -2.38 -4.53
C VAL A 42 -7.51 -1.64 -4.91
N GLY A 43 -7.40 -0.43 -5.44
CA GLY A 43 -8.55 0.35 -5.89
C GLY A 43 -8.21 1.80 -6.23
N LYS A 44 -9.22 2.58 -6.62
CA LYS A 44 -9.06 4.02 -6.91
C LYS A 44 -9.43 4.86 -5.70
N CYS A 45 -8.61 5.86 -5.42
CA CYS A 45 -8.88 6.86 -4.40
C CYS A 45 -10.07 7.74 -4.77
N CYS A 46 -10.81 8.21 -3.76
CA CYS A 46 -11.90 9.16 -3.96
C CYS A 46 -11.42 10.48 -4.57
N LYS A 47 -12.34 11.22 -5.20
CA LYS A 47 -12.05 12.54 -5.75
C LYS A 47 -11.43 13.45 -4.69
N GLY A 48 -10.32 14.12 -5.05
CA GLY A 48 -9.54 14.94 -4.12
C GLY A 48 -8.52 14.13 -3.30
N LEU A 49 -8.35 12.84 -3.58
CA LEU A 49 -7.30 11.99 -3.06
C LEU A 49 -6.54 11.35 -4.22
N THR A 50 -5.22 11.24 -4.08
CA THR A 50 -4.33 10.56 -5.03
C THR A 50 -3.67 9.37 -4.32
N CYS A 51 -3.52 8.25 -5.04
CA CYS A 51 -2.79 7.09 -4.55
C CYS A 51 -1.29 7.38 -4.57
N LYS A 52 -0.66 7.48 -3.39
CA LYS A 52 0.77 7.80 -3.29
C LYS A 52 1.50 6.84 -2.35
N TYR A 53 2.72 6.48 -2.74
CA TYR A 53 3.60 5.63 -1.93
C TYR A 53 4.09 6.42 -0.72
N LYS A 54 3.70 5.97 0.49
CA LYS A 54 4.34 6.45 1.72
C LYS A 54 5.69 5.75 1.93
N PHE A 55 5.78 4.47 1.57
CA PHE A 55 6.98 3.63 1.71
C PHE A 55 7.20 2.76 0.47
N ALA A 56 8.31 2.00 0.44
CA ALA A 56 8.68 1.17 -0.71
C ALA A 56 7.60 0.16 -1.13
N ASP A 57 6.85 -0.38 -0.16
CA ASP A 57 6.01 -1.56 -0.36
C ASP A 57 4.51 -1.26 -0.51
N TYR A 58 4.07 -0.05 -0.14
CA TYR A 58 2.65 0.29 -0.21
C TYR A 58 2.36 1.78 -0.42
N ALA A 59 1.22 2.01 -1.08
CA ALA A 59 0.64 3.30 -1.35
C ALA A 59 -0.71 3.45 -0.65
N THR A 60 -0.98 4.66 -0.20
CA THR A 60 -2.24 5.05 0.45
C THR A 60 -2.87 6.23 -0.25
N CYS A 61 -4.18 6.36 -0.16
CA CYS A 61 -4.90 7.54 -0.63
C CYS A 61 -4.61 8.75 0.25
N VAL A 62 -3.90 9.73 -0.29
CA VAL A 62 -3.59 10.97 0.41
C VAL A 62 -4.30 12.14 -0.28
N PRO A 63 -4.65 13.20 0.46
CA PRO A 63 -5.23 14.39 -0.15
C PRO A 63 -4.43 14.88 -1.35
N ASP A 64 -5.13 15.38 -2.36
CA ASP A 64 -4.58 16.21 -3.43
C ASP A 64 -4.10 17.55 -2.87
N LYS A 65 -3.09 17.49 -2.00
CA LYS A 65 -2.26 18.62 -1.61
C LYS A 65 -1.04 18.63 -2.51
N LYS A 66 -0.43 19.81 -2.64
CA LYS A 66 0.89 20.01 -3.25
C LYS A 66 1.81 18.90 -2.77
N CYS A 67 2.03 17.94 -3.64
CA CYS A 67 2.94 16.85 -3.37
C CYS A 67 4.36 17.35 -3.58
N LEU A 68 5.30 16.61 -3.02
CA LEU A 68 6.70 16.97 -3.08
C LEU A 68 7.23 16.62 -4.48
N ALA A 69 7.87 17.58 -5.14
CA ALA A 69 8.51 17.37 -6.43
C ALA A 69 9.67 16.36 -6.30
N GLU A 70 10.11 15.78 -7.41
CA GLU A 70 11.32 14.96 -7.41
C GLU A 70 12.52 15.73 -6.85
N GLY A 71 13.32 15.07 -6.01
CA GLY A 71 14.44 15.67 -5.27
C GLY A 71 14.05 16.39 -3.98
N ALA A 72 12.77 16.65 -3.71
CA ALA A 72 12.35 17.26 -2.45
C ALA A 72 12.41 16.28 -1.27
N THR A 73 12.73 16.79 -0.08
CA THR A 73 12.78 16.01 1.15
C THR A 73 11.38 15.58 1.57
N CYS A 74 11.14 14.27 1.64
CA CYS A 74 9.87 13.67 2.05
C CYS A 74 9.89 13.16 3.48
N GLU A 75 11.07 12.84 4.02
CA GLU A 75 11.25 12.47 5.42
C GLU A 75 12.58 13.02 5.94
N SER A 76 12.58 13.41 7.21
CA SER A 76 13.74 13.91 7.95
C SER A 76 13.78 13.27 9.33
N ILE A 77 14.86 13.47 10.09
CA ILE A 77 14.97 13.11 11.51
C ILE A 77 13.82 13.66 12.37
N ILE A 78 13.18 14.74 11.93
CA ILE A 78 12.06 15.39 12.61
C ILE A 78 10.72 14.70 12.28
N GLY A 79 10.71 13.78 11.30
CA GLY A 79 9.54 13.01 10.87
C GLY A 79 9.16 13.23 9.39
N PRO A 80 7.98 12.73 8.99
CA PRO A 80 7.50 12.81 7.60
C PRO A 80 7.09 14.25 7.24
N LEU A 81 7.65 14.75 6.14
CA LEU A 81 7.41 16.11 5.64
C LEU A 81 6.33 16.17 4.56
N GLY A 82 6.08 15.04 3.88
CA GLY A 82 5.04 14.98 2.87
C GLY A 82 5.14 13.75 1.99
N THR A 83 4.37 13.74 0.91
CA THR A 83 4.32 12.62 -0.03
C THR A 83 4.75 13.06 -1.42
N CYS A 84 5.60 12.27 -2.05
CA CYS A 84 6.15 12.53 -3.38
C CYS A 84 5.06 12.55 -4.46
N CYS A 85 5.15 13.48 -5.41
CA CYS A 85 4.24 13.53 -6.56
C CYS A 85 4.39 12.31 -7.44
N THR A 86 5.64 11.92 -7.67
CA THR A 86 6.04 10.80 -8.50
C THR A 86 7.04 9.94 -7.74
N GLY A 87 6.99 8.63 -7.97
CA GLY A 87 7.94 7.69 -7.39
C GLY A 87 7.78 7.46 -5.88
N LYS A 88 8.90 7.24 -5.18
CA LYS A 88 8.95 6.84 -3.78
C LYS A 88 9.88 7.73 -2.96
N CYS A 89 9.59 7.83 -1.67
CA CYS A 89 10.49 8.45 -0.70
C CYS A 89 11.68 7.50 -0.48
N THR A 90 12.87 7.90 -0.93
CA THR A 90 14.08 7.07 -0.89
C THR A 90 15.10 7.67 0.05
N PHE A 91 15.59 6.87 0.99
CA PHE A 91 16.67 7.24 1.87
C PHE A 91 17.95 7.50 1.06
N VAL A 92 18.58 8.65 1.26
CA VAL A 92 19.81 9.03 0.51
C VAL A 92 21.02 9.15 1.42
N ALA A 93 20.93 9.87 2.55
CA ALA A 93 21.96 9.95 3.60
C ALA A 93 21.48 10.85 4.75
N ASN A 94 22.15 10.80 5.92
CA ASN A 94 21.97 11.73 7.05
C ASN A 94 20.51 11.93 7.49
N ASP A 95 19.80 10.83 7.74
CA ASP A 95 18.41 10.84 8.24
C ASP A 95 17.43 11.62 7.34
N LEU A 96 17.75 11.74 6.05
CA LEU A 96 16.95 12.44 5.06
C LEU A 96 16.59 11.48 3.91
N SER A 97 15.31 11.46 3.60
CA SER A 97 14.76 10.76 2.44
C SER A 97 14.22 11.77 1.44
N ILE A 98 14.49 11.56 0.16
CA ILE A 98 14.04 12.43 -0.92
C ILE A 98 13.12 11.70 -1.88
N CYS A 99 12.30 12.46 -2.59
CA CYS A 99 11.47 11.93 -3.66
C CYS A 99 12.31 11.52 -4.87
N LYS A 100 12.20 10.26 -5.26
CA LYS A 100 12.91 9.67 -6.41
C LYS A 100 11.92 8.95 -7.31
N SER A 101 12.05 9.15 -8.62
CA SER A 101 11.30 8.40 -9.62
C SER A 101 11.56 6.89 -9.53
N ARG A 102 10.59 6.07 -9.98
CA ARG A 102 10.57 4.61 -9.78
C ARG A 102 11.58 3.82 -10.63
N ASP A 103 12.20 4.47 -11.62
CA ASP A 103 13.11 3.89 -12.61
C ASP A 103 14.60 3.92 -12.22
N TYR A 104 14.92 4.16 -10.94
CA TYR A 104 16.31 4.30 -10.44
C TYR A 104 16.73 3.16 -9.51
#